data_AF-V8PD48-F1
#
_entry.id   AF-V8PD48-F1
#
_cell.length_a   1.000
_cell.length_b   1.000
_cell.length_c   1.000
_cell.angle_alpha   90.00
_cell.angle_beta   90.00
_cell.angle_gamma   90.00
#
_symmetry.space_group_name_H-M   'P 1'
#
loop_
_entity.id
_entity.type
_entity.pdbx_description
1 polymer ?
#
loop_
_entity_poly.entity_id
_entity_poly.type
_entity_poly.pdbx_seq_one_letter_code
_entity_poly.pdbx_strand_id
1 'polypeptide(L)'
;ALSIPANISYAFDESNCILSVQWADVRPSPRNSCDYYTALYNGNTWVEEKWSEALSKKMAVPLGKNMSFGLRTSCNNSVEGELFKIPLEQNGTAETGATNVSCICHNMEWMACSWKRGRQAPPDTNYHLSFWHDNLEERQRCTNHSVDGDTFRCVFPINCSGERTLVLSVRSDSEDIQPVCVLTKEGTEKSDYPIKLHPPTNLKVMGKNNLYLTWNASSSWNGICYQVETNGIKKEIASGCKEIRGLWSEWSEPVHWDEREKFEALHIILFVMIPLCAAVLTIILLVYLKRIQLLIFPIIPDPEKVLKRMFEDQREEYLPFEYPSEFIKPDIIKTDYKMS
;
A
#
# COMPACT_ATOMS: atom_id res chain seq x y z
N ALA A 1 47.40 44.54 6.53
CA ALA A 1 46.73 43.44 5.80
C ALA A 1 46.23 42.45 6.84
N LEU A 2 44.94 42.12 6.84
CA LEU A 2 44.46 41.04 7.70
C LEU A 2 45.10 39.74 7.20
N SER A 3 45.80 39.06 8.11
CA SER A 3 46.50 37.82 7.81
C SER A 3 45.50 36.69 7.55
N ILE A 4 45.85 35.81 6.61
CA ILE A 4 45.21 34.50 6.43
C ILE A 4 45.11 33.83 7.80
N PRO A 5 43.99 33.16 8.13
CA PRO A 5 43.90 32.35 9.34
C PRO A 5 45.10 31.42 9.50
N ALA A 6 45.76 31.47 10.65
CA ALA A 6 46.96 30.68 10.91
C ALA A 6 46.57 29.26 11.37
N ASN A 7 47.50 28.31 11.26
CA ASN A 7 47.35 26.92 11.74
C ASN A 7 46.07 26.23 11.26
N ILE A 8 45.75 26.38 9.97
CA ILE A 8 44.63 25.67 9.36
C ILE A 8 44.98 24.18 9.30
N SER A 9 44.16 23.36 9.95
CA SER A 9 44.21 21.90 9.87
C SER A 9 42.88 21.39 9.33
N TYR A 10 42.94 20.36 8.49
CA TYR A 10 41.74 19.75 7.95
C TYR A 10 41.92 18.23 7.87
N ALA A 11 40.81 17.54 8.02
CA ALA A 11 40.69 16.11 7.83
C ALA A 11 39.46 15.86 6.96
N PHE A 12 39.66 15.14 5.87
CA PHE A 12 38.57 14.74 5.00
C PHE A 12 38.35 13.24 5.10
N ASP A 13 37.19 12.90 5.67
CA ASP A 13 36.75 11.52 5.77
C ASP A 13 35.89 11.19 4.55
N GLU A 14 36.52 10.63 3.53
CA GLU A 14 35.84 10.23 2.29
C GLU A 14 34.77 9.16 2.53
N SER A 15 35.00 8.27 3.51
CA SER A 15 34.03 7.22 3.85
C SER A 15 32.76 7.84 4.39
N ASN A 16 32.91 8.95 5.13
CA ASN A 16 31.80 9.71 5.69
C ASN A 16 31.28 10.87 4.84
N CYS A 17 31.99 11.24 3.78
CA CYS A 17 31.76 12.46 3.01
C CYS A 17 31.84 13.72 3.90
N ILE A 18 32.62 13.68 5.00
CA ILE A 18 32.66 14.75 5.99
C ILE A 18 34.02 15.43 5.95
N LEU A 19 34.01 16.74 5.75
CA LEU A 19 35.14 17.62 5.93
C LEU A 19 35.09 18.25 7.31
N SER A 20 36.17 18.08 8.07
CA SER A 20 36.41 18.78 9.32
C SER A 20 37.59 19.72 9.14
N VAL A 21 37.36 21.01 9.31
CA VAL A 21 38.38 22.07 9.21
C VAL A 21 38.44 22.82 10.53
N GLN A 22 39.65 23.12 10.99
CA GLN A 22 39.91 23.90 12.20
C GLN A 22 40.99 24.92 11.90
N TRP A 23 40.90 26.10 12.50
CA TRP A 23 41.88 27.17 12.31
C TRP A 23 42.13 27.92 13.62
N ALA A 24 43.31 28.53 13.74
CA ALA A 24 43.60 29.38 14.87
C ALA A 24 42.92 30.73 14.72
N ASP A 25 42.61 31.30 15.87
CA ASP A 25 42.03 32.62 15.97
C ASP A 25 43.02 33.70 15.52
N VAL A 26 42.56 34.59 14.63
CA VAL A 26 43.37 35.69 14.09
C VAL A 26 43.35 36.90 15.02
N ARG A 27 42.55 36.91 16.10
CA ARG A 27 42.41 38.03 17.03
C ARG A 27 43.77 38.51 17.57
N PRO A 28 44.22 39.74 17.22
CA PRO A 28 45.41 40.33 17.82
C PRO A 28 45.15 40.86 19.25
N SER A 29 43.88 40.97 19.66
CA SER A 29 43.48 41.44 21.00
C SER A 29 42.05 40.97 21.35
N PRO A 30 41.73 40.70 22.63
CA PRO A 30 40.41 40.20 23.07
C PRO A 30 39.21 41.13 22.84
N ARG A 31 39.42 42.37 22.34
CA ARG A 31 38.35 43.35 22.09
C ARG A 31 37.81 43.39 20.65
N ASN A 32 38.45 42.69 19.71
CA ASN A 32 38.00 42.68 18.32
C ASN A 32 37.14 41.44 18.05
N SER A 33 35.94 41.63 17.49
CA SER A 33 35.15 40.52 16.94
C SER A 33 35.58 40.25 15.50
N CYS A 34 35.82 38.97 15.21
CA CYS A 34 36.20 38.49 13.89
C CYS A 34 35.24 37.38 13.49
N ASP A 35 34.71 37.50 12.28
CA ASP A 35 33.90 36.49 11.63
C ASP A 35 34.71 35.75 10.57
N TYR A 36 34.42 34.47 10.43
CA TYR A 36 35.03 33.59 9.43
C TYR A 36 33.99 33.20 8.40
N TYR A 37 34.29 33.50 7.14
CA TYR A 37 33.52 33.04 6.01
C TYR A 37 34.03 31.69 5.55
N THR A 38 33.10 30.78 5.37
CA THR A 38 33.32 29.43 4.84
C THR A 38 32.45 29.23 3.62
N ALA A 39 32.99 28.56 2.59
CA ALA A 39 32.24 28.21 1.40
C ALA A 39 32.85 26.97 0.71
N LEU A 40 32.06 26.30 -0.12
CA LEU A 40 32.51 25.22 -0.99
C LEU A 40 32.48 25.68 -2.44
N TYR A 41 33.59 25.49 -3.15
CA TYR A 41 33.69 25.74 -4.59
C TYR A 41 33.47 24.43 -5.35
N ASN A 42 32.56 24.43 -6.32
CA ASN A 42 32.20 23.23 -7.10
C ASN A 42 32.85 23.18 -8.50
N GLY A 43 33.83 24.05 -8.75
CA GLY A 43 34.46 24.23 -10.07
C GLY A 43 33.90 25.40 -10.89
N ASN A 44 32.67 25.84 -10.59
CA ASN A 44 32.02 26.97 -11.27
C ASN A 44 31.67 28.10 -10.30
N THR A 45 30.98 27.77 -9.21
CA THR A 45 30.43 28.73 -8.23
C THR A 45 30.75 28.31 -6.79
N TRP A 46 30.65 29.28 -5.89
CA TRP A 46 30.66 29.03 -4.45
C TRP A 46 29.24 28.64 -3.98
N VAL A 47 29.16 27.68 -3.07
CA VAL A 47 27.93 27.16 -2.46
C VAL A 47 28.14 26.98 -0.96
N GLU A 48 27.04 26.82 -0.20
CA GLU A 48 27.07 26.66 1.27
C GLU A 48 27.81 27.80 2.00
N GLU A 49 27.68 29.02 1.47
CA GLU A 49 28.34 30.22 1.99
C GLU A 49 27.80 30.62 3.37
N LYS A 50 28.69 30.77 4.36
CA LYS A 50 28.28 31.15 5.73
C LYS A 50 29.38 31.90 6.47
N TRP A 51 29.00 32.96 7.17
CA TRP A 51 29.79 33.65 8.18
C TRP A 51 29.52 33.08 9.57
N SER A 52 30.56 32.91 10.38
CA SER A 52 30.46 32.43 11.76
C SER A 52 31.69 32.84 12.58
N GLU A 53 31.49 33.10 13.86
CA GLU A 53 32.57 33.29 14.84
C GLU A 53 33.26 31.96 15.23
N ALA A 54 32.76 30.81 14.76
CA ALA A 54 33.33 29.50 15.08
C ALA A 54 34.74 29.34 14.49
N LEU A 55 35.65 28.71 15.25
CA LEU A 55 37.03 28.39 14.84
C LEU A 55 37.16 27.00 14.20
N SER A 56 36.03 26.35 13.96
CA SER A 56 35.97 25.04 13.34
C SER A 56 34.70 24.90 12.54
N LYS A 57 34.80 24.15 11.45
CA LYS A 57 33.67 23.79 10.60
C LYS A 57 33.71 22.29 10.34
N LYS A 58 32.59 21.63 10.65
CA LYS A 58 32.29 20.29 10.16
C LYS A 58 31.16 20.41 9.15
N MET A 59 31.35 19.86 7.97
CA MET A 59 30.32 19.87 6.94
C MET A 59 30.44 18.64 6.06
N ALA A 60 29.32 18.24 5.46
CA ALA A 60 29.33 17.20 4.47
C ALA A 60 29.65 17.79 3.08
N VAL A 61 30.40 17.05 2.27
CA VAL A 61 30.95 17.51 0.98
C VAL A 61 30.57 16.51 -0.11
N PRO A 62 30.09 16.95 -1.28
CA PRO A 62 29.80 16.05 -2.38
C PRO A 62 31.11 15.54 -3.00
N LEU A 63 31.21 14.22 -3.23
CA LEU A 63 32.36 13.57 -3.89
C LEU A 63 32.07 13.28 -5.37
N GLY A 64 33.11 13.08 -6.17
CA GLY A 64 33.01 12.86 -7.62
C GLY A 64 33.00 14.15 -8.44
N LYS A 65 33.30 15.29 -7.79
CA LYS A 65 33.50 16.59 -8.42
C LYS A 65 34.79 17.22 -7.88
N ASN A 66 35.39 18.10 -8.68
CA ASN A 66 36.52 18.91 -8.23
C ASN A 66 36.00 19.95 -7.24
N MET A 67 36.17 19.67 -5.96
CA MET A 67 35.72 20.51 -4.86
C MET A 67 36.90 21.23 -4.22
N SER A 68 36.68 22.47 -3.76
CA SER A 68 37.65 23.17 -2.92
C SER A 68 36.95 23.88 -1.78
N PHE A 69 37.50 23.81 -0.58
CA PHE A 69 37.01 24.55 0.57
C PHE A 69 37.64 25.94 0.62
N GLY A 70 36.82 26.97 0.81
CA GLY A 70 37.23 28.37 0.91
C GLY A 70 37.10 28.88 2.33
N LEU A 71 38.12 29.60 2.81
CA LEU A 71 38.15 30.24 4.12
C LEU A 71 38.69 31.67 3.99
N ARG A 72 37.94 32.65 4.51
CA ARG A 72 38.43 34.04 4.67
C ARG A 72 37.96 34.62 5.99
N THR A 73 38.66 35.62 6.49
CA THR A 73 38.35 36.29 7.76
C THR A 73 37.86 37.71 7.51
N SER A 74 37.02 38.25 8.39
CA SER A 74 36.66 39.67 8.44
C SER A 74 36.62 40.10 9.90
N CYS A 75 37.27 41.21 10.23
CA CYS A 75 37.28 41.73 11.60
C CYS A 75 36.77 43.17 11.61
N ASN A 76 35.94 43.51 12.60
CA ASN A 76 35.32 44.85 12.75
C ASN A 76 34.59 45.35 11.48
N ASN A 77 34.05 44.44 10.65
CA ASN A 77 33.26 44.74 9.43
C ASN A 77 33.94 45.68 8.40
N SER A 78 35.25 45.89 8.49
CA SER A 78 35.90 46.99 7.75
C SER A 78 36.85 46.50 6.65
N VAL A 79 37.41 45.29 6.77
CA VAL A 79 38.34 44.71 5.79
C VAL A 79 38.18 43.19 5.77
N GLU A 80 37.96 42.61 4.59
CA GLU A 80 38.00 41.16 4.39
C GLU A 80 39.45 40.73 4.09
N GLY A 81 39.88 39.61 4.67
CA GLY A 81 41.15 38.96 4.38
C GLY A 81 41.13 38.20 3.06
N GLU A 82 42.31 37.75 2.64
CA GLU A 82 42.47 36.93 1.43
C GLU A 82 41.76 35.58 1.56
N LEU A 83 41.18 35.10 0.45
CA LEU A 83 40.49 33.82 0.41
C LEU A 83 41.47 32.66 0.25
N PHE A 84 41.64 31.90 1.33
CA PHE A 84 42.40 30.66 1.34
C PHE A 84 41.58 29.52 0.74
N LYS A 85 42.21 28.68 -0.09
CA LYS A 85 41.55 27.55 -0.76
C LYS A 85 42.25 26.24 -0.44
N ILE A 86 41.48 25.23 -0.05
CA ILE A 86 41.95 23.86 0.19
C ILE A 86 41.36 22.97 -0.91
N PRO A 87 42.18 22.40 -1.82
CA PRO A 87 41.68 21.41 -2.76
C PRO A 87 41.30 20.13 -2.00
N LEU A 88 40.16 19.54 -2.35
CA LEU A 88 39.69 18.29 -1.76
C LEU A 88 40.00 17.15 -2.74
N GLU A 89 41.22 16.64 -2.64
CA GLU A 89 41.68 15.48 -3.40
C GLU A 89 40.85 14.24 -3.05
N GLN A 90 40.61 13.39 -4.04
CA GLN A 90 39.78 12.19 -3.92
C GLN A 90 40.57 10.98 -4.40
N ASN A 91 40.44 9.87 -3.70
CA ASN A 91 41.00 8.60 -4.14
C ASN A 91 40.29 8.07 -5.40
N GLY A 92 40.98 7.19 -6.11
CA GLY A 92 40.48 6.54 -7.32
C GLY A 92 40.76 7.30 -8.61
N THR A 93 40.65 6.60 -9.74
CA THR A 93 40.90 7.18 -11.06
C THR A 93 39.71 8.04 -11.49
N ALA A 94 39.97 9.17 -12.12
CA ALA A 94 38.91 10.07 -12.61
C ALA A 94 37.91 9.33 -13.52
N GLU A 95 36.62 9.68 -13.40
CA GLU A 95 35.52 9.07 -14.17
C GLU A 95 35.22 7.59 -13.89
N THR A 96 35.83 6.99 -12.87
CA THR A 96 35.47 5.64 -12.37
C THR A 96 34.32 5.68 -11.36
N GLY A 97 34.02 6.85 -10.78
CA GLY A 97 32.93 7.01 -9.83
C GLY A 97 31.55 6.83 -10.45
N ALA A 98 30.57 6.47 -9.61
CA ALA A 98 29.18 6.31 -10.02
C ALA A 98 28.61 7.61 -10.63
N THR A 99 27.82 7.48 -11.70
CA THR A 99 27.22 8.62 -12.40
C THR A 99 25.69 8.60 -12.29
N ASN A 100 25.05 9.76 -12.46
CA ASN A 100 23.59 9.89 -12.45
C ASN A 100 22.91 9.30 -11.20
N VAL A 101 23.51 9.53 -10.02
CA VAL A 101 22.89 9.15 -8.74
C VAL A 101 21.60 9.94 -8.58
N SER A 102 20.46 9.25 -8.54
CA SER A 102 19.13 9.82 -8.41
C SER A 102 18.30 8.96 -7.48
N CYS A 103 17.49 9.59 -6.62
CA CYS A 103 16.64 8.91 -5.67
C CYS A 103 15.21 9.41 -5.75
N ILE A 104 14.27 8.51 -5.48
CA ILE A 104 12.84 8.79 -5.39
C ILE A 104 12.38 8.29 -4.04
N CYS A 105 11.69 9.15 -3.29
CA CYS A 105 11.06 8.71 -2.05
C CYS A 105 9.64 8.21 -2.34
N HIS A 106 9.34 6.99 -1.92
CA HIS A 106 8.06 6.34 -2.11
C HIS A 106 7.25 6.39 -0.82
N ASN A 107 6.05 6.95 -0.90
CA ASN A 107 5.11 7.06 0.22
C ASN A 107 5.64 7.76 1.49
N MET A 108 6.80 8.41 1.42
CA MET A 108 7.59 8.89 2.58
C MET A 108 8.10 7.79 3.52
N GLU A 109 8.05 6.52 3.13
CA GLU A 109 8.39 5.41 4.03
C GLU A 109 9.69 4.72 3.63
N TRP A 110 10.04 4.80 2.34
CA TRP A 110 11.23 4.18 1.80
C TRP A 110 11.73 4.94 0.58
N MET A 111 13.01 4.76 0.27
CA MET A 111 13.67 5.45 -0.83
C MET A 111 14.26 4.43 -1.80
N ALA A 112 14.09 4.70 -3.08
CA ALA A 112 14.74 3.98 -4.17
C ALA A 112 15.76 4.89 -4.82
N CYS A 113 17.02 4.50 -4.76
CA CYS A 113 18.12 5.18 -5.44
C CYS A 113 18.60 4.35 -6.62
N SER A 114 19.05 5.04 -7.67
CA SER A 114 19.64 4.43 -8.86
C SER A 114 20.84 5.24 -9.33
N TRP A 115 21.82 4.56 -9.90
CA TRP A 115 23.01 5.16 -10.49
C TRP A 115 23.56 4.28 -11.61
N LYS A 116 24.45 4.84 -12.42
CA LYS A 116 25.16 4.14 -13.48
C LYS A 116 26.63 3.95 -13.13
N ARG A 117 27.22 2.87 -13.68
CA ARG A 117 28.67 2.63 -13.66
C ARG A 117 29.43 3.86 -14.18
N GLY A 118 30.58 4.14 -13.57
CA GLY A 118 31.51 5.16 -14.07
C GLY A 118 32.03 4.82 -15.46
N ARG A 119 32.26 5.83 -16.30
CA ARG A 119 32.66 5.65 -17.70
C ARG A 119 33.99 4.90 -17.84
N GLN A 120 34.93 5.15 -16.94
CA GLN A 120 36.26 4.51 -16.92
C GLN A 120 36.33 3.35 -15.91
N ALA A 121 35.23 3.02 -15.24
CA ALA A 121 35.23 1.95 -14.27
C ALA A 121 35.31 0.58 -14.97
N PRO A 122 36.11 -0.37 -14.46
CA PRO A 122 36.14 -1.75 -14.95
C PRO A 122 34.74 -2.39 -15.03
N PRO A 123 34.48 -3.31 -16.00
CA PRO A 123 33.17 -3.97 -16.18
C PRO A 123 32.75 -4.90 -15.03
N ASP A 124 33.67 -5.31 -14.18
CA ASP A 124 33.46 -6.12 -12.98
C ASP A 124 33.32 -5.27 -11.70
N THR A 125 33.45 -3.94 -11.80
CA THR A 125 33.25 -3.03 -10.67
C THR A 125 31.89 -3.24 -10.03
N ASN A 126 31.90 -3.51 -8.73
CA ASN A 126 30.70 -3.58 -7.91
C ASN A 126 30.63 -2.34 -7.00
N TYR A 127 29.50 -1.63 -7.06
CA TYR A 127 29.25 -0.48 -6.20
C TYR A 127 28.28 -0.85 -5.09
N HIS A 128 28.44 -0.17 -3.96
CA HIS A 128 27.54 -0.26 -2.84
C HIS A 128 27.15 1.13 -2.37
N LEU A 129 25.88 1.28 -1.98
CA LEU A 129 25.34 2.51 -1.44
C LEU A 129 25.26 2.41 0.08
N SER A 130 25.71 3.47 0.74
CA SER A 130 25.54 3.67 2.17
C SER A 130 24.94 5.06 2.42
N PHE A 131 24.13 5.19 3.46
CA PHE A 131 23.39 6.43 3.75
C PHE A 131 23.49 6.81 5.23
N TRP A 132 23.50 8.12 5.49
CA TRP A 132 23.54 8.68 6.84
C TRP A 132 22.70 9.96 6.92
N HIS A 133 22.11 10.22 8.08
CA HIS A 133 21.49 11.48 8.44
C HIS A 133 21.64 11.69 9.95
N ASP A 134 21.36 12.91 10.41
CA ASP A 134 21.44 13.36 11.80
C ASP A 134 20.75 12.44 12.83
N ASN A 135 19.59 11.87 12.50
CA ASN A 135 18.89 10.93 13.38
C ASN A 135 19.51 9.51 13.44
N LEU A 136 20.61 9.24 12.74
CA LEU A 136 21.34 7.97 12.81
C LEU A 136 22.67 8.15 13.55
N GLU A 137 22.91 7.30 14.54
CA GLU A 137 24.20 7.25 15.25
C GLU A 137 25.33 6.88 14.29
N GLU A 138 25.09 5.92 13.41
CA GLU A 138 26.09 5.39 12.47
C GLU A 138 25.53 5.27 11.05
N ARG A 139 26.44 5.30 10.07
CA ARG A 139 26.10 5.10 8.65
C ARG A 139 25.55 3.71 8.42
N GLN A 140 24.46 3.64 7.68
CA GLN A 140 23.81 2.38 7.31
C GLN A 140 24.20 2.00 5.89
N ARG A 141 24.49 0.71 5.67
CA ARG A 141 24.71 0.16 4.33
C ARG A 141 23.38 -0.31 3.77
N CYS A 142 23.09 0.03 2.52
CA CYS A 142 21.90 -0.48 1.85
C CYS A 142 22.10 -1.93 1.42
N THR A 143 21.20 -2.82 1.86
CA THR A 143 21.30 -4.27 1.67
C THR A 143 20.50 -4.76 0.47
N ASN A 144 19.33 -4.18 0.23
CA ASN A 144 18.45 -4.53 -0.87
C ASN A 144 18.88 -3.80 -2.16
N HIS A 145 19.87 -4.39 -2.82
CA HIS A 145 20.44 -3.87 -4.06
C HIS A 145 20.13 -4.80 -5.24
N SER A 146 19.99 -4.21 -6.42
CA SER A 146 19.84 -4.94 -7.68
C SER A 146 20.69 -4.29 -8.75
N VAL A 147 21.19 -5.12 -9.67
CA VAL A 147 22.05 -4.68 -10.78
C VAL A 147 21.44 -5.20 -12.08
N ASP A 148 21.37 -4.32 -13.07
CA ASP A 148 20.78 -4.56 -14.38
C ASP A 148 21.65 -3.89 -15.44
N GLY A 149 22.53 -4.69 -16.05
CA GLY A 149 23.61 -4.19 -16.90
C GLY A 149 24.53 -3.24 -16.13
N ASP A 150 24.60 -1.99 -16.59
CA ASP A 150 25.38 -0.92 -15.95
C ASP A 150 24.58 -0.07 -14.95
N THR A 151 23.32 -0.44 -14.69
CA THR A 151 22.45 0.28 -13.77
C THR A 151 22.37 -0.43 -12.44
N PHE A 152 22.73 0.28 -11.38
CA PHE A 152 22.65 -0.18 -10.01
C PHE A 152 21.46 0.49 -9.33
N ARG A 153 20.76 -0.27 -8.49
CA ARG A 153 19.61 0.22 -7.72
C ARG A 153 19.73 -0.24 -6.28
N CYS A 154 19.29 0.60 -5.35
CA CYS A 154 19.20 0.24 -3.95
C CYS A 154 17.94 0.80 -3.31
N VAL A 155 17.31 -0.02 -2.48
CA VAL A 155 16.06 0.32 -1.78
C VAL A 155 16.27 0.18 -0.28
N PHE A 156 15.89 1.19 0.49
CA PHE A 156 16.02 1.17 1.94
C PHE A 156 14.87 1.92 2.63
N PRO A 157 14.45 1.50 3.83
CA PRO A 157 13.43 2.20 4.61
C PRO A 157 13.99 3.52 5.14
N ILE A 158 13.23 4.60 4.97
CA ILE A 158 13.57 5.92 5.50
C ILE A 158 12.31 6.79 5.53
N ASN A 159 12.08 7.46 6.66
CA ASN A 159 10.98 8.43 6.74
C ASN A 159 11.41 9.73 6.06
N CYS A 160 10.84 10.07 4.89
CA CYS A 160 11.17 11.30 4.15
C CYS A 160 10.38 12.54 4.61
N SER A 161 9.87 12.53 5.84
CA SER A 161 9.28 13.71 6.48
C SER A 161 10.25 14.38 7.45
N GLY A 162 10.42 15.71 7.31
CA GLY A 162 11.24 16.51 8.19
C GLY A 162 12.11 17.51 7.43
N GLU A 163 12.99 18.17 8.16
CA GLU A 163 14.04 19.03 7.59
C GLU A 163 15.39 18.48 8.06
N ARG A 164 16.08 17.77 7.16
CA ARG A 164 17.36 17.12 7.45
C ARG A 164 18.21 17.00 6.19
N THR A 165 19.49 16.74 6.39
CA THR A 165 20.42 16.45 5.28
C THR A 165 20.68 14.96 5.21
N LEU A 166 20.26 14.34 4.12
CA LEU A 166 20.58 12.96 3.78
C LEU A 166 21.89 12.93 3.00
N VAL A 167 22.85 12.15 3.49
CA VAL A 167 24.15 11.93 2.85
C VAL A 167 24.14 10.54 2.24
N LEU A 168 24.25 10.47 0.91
CA LEU A 168 24.37 9.23 0.16
C LEU A 168 25.82 9.06 -0.27
N SER A 169 26.40 7.89 -0.04
CA SER A 169 27.76 7.53 -0.44
C SER A 169 27.72 6.28 -1.30
N VAL A 170 28.20 6.37 -2.53
CA VAL A 170 28.35 5.26 -3.47
C VAL A 170 29.84 4.97 -3.61
N ARG A 171 30.25 3.79 -3.19
CA ARG A 171 31.67 3.37 -3.15
C ARG A 171 31.82 1.98 -3.77
N SER A 172 33.06 1.64 -4.10
CA SER A 172 33.47 0.26 -4.36
C SER A 172 34.45 -0.18 -3.29
N ASP A 173 34.71 -1.49 -3.20
CA ASP A 173 35.72 -2.05 -2.31
C ASP A 173 37.14 -1.90 -2.90
N SER A 174 37.26 -1.53 -4.18
CA SER A 174 38.53 -1.18 -4.82
C SER A 174 38.88 0.30 -4.61
N GLU A 175 40.13 0.56 -4.22
CA GLU A 175 40.68 1.91 -4.04
C GLU A 175 40.89 2.67 -5.36
N ASP A 176 40.93 1.95 -6.49
CA ASP A 176 41.05 2.55 -7.83
C ASP A 176 39.75 3.21 -8.29
N ILE A 177 38.64 2.98 -7.57
CA ILE A 177 37.31 3.49 -7.92
C ILE A 177 37.00 4.74 -7.09
N GLN A 178 36.73 5.84 -7.80
CA GLN A 178 36.44 7.12 -7.20
C GLN A 178 35.13 7.07 -6.39
N PRO A 179 35.15 7.44 -5.09
CA PRO A 179 33.94 7.49 -4.29
C PRO A 179 33.06 8.67 -4.71
N VAL A 180 31.74 8.50 -4.64
CA VAL A 180 30.76 9.54 -4.99
C VAL A 180 29.84 9.78 -3.81
N CYS A 181 29.65 11.04 -3.46
CA CYS A 181 28.77 11.45 -2.37
C CYS A 181 27.80 12.50 -2.86
N VAL A 182 26.53 12.30 -2.53
CA VAL A 182 25.45 13.23 -2.84
C VAL A 182 24.87 13.73 -1.54
N LEU A 183 24.76 15.05 -1.46
CA LEU A 183 24.07 15.73 -0.39
C LEU A 183 22.68 16.04 -0.87
N THR A 184 21.71 15.61 -0.09
CA THR A 184 20.32 15.70 -0.45
C THR A 184 19.59 16.36 0.71
N LYS A 185 19.11 17.57 0.49
CA LYS A 185 18.32 18.30 1.48
C LYS A 185 16.87 17.86 1.40
N GLU A 186 16.34 17.47 2.55
CA GLU A 186 14.93 17.27 2.78
C GLU A 186 14.35 18.56 3.35
N GLY A 187 13.23 19.01 2.80
CA GLY A 187 12.60 20.24 3.26
C GLY A 187 11.16 20.34 2.79
N THR A 188 10.36 21.04 3.58
CA THR A 188 8.91 21.24 3.37
C THR A 188 8.60 22.16 2.18
N GLU A 189 9.53 23.03 1.79
CA GLU A 189 9.38 23.93 0.63
C GLU A 189 10.08 23.42 -0.65
N LYS A 190 11.20 22.69 -0.53
CA LYS A 190 11.96 22.15 -1.66
C LYS A 190 12.88 21.00 -1.22
N SER A 191 12.48 19.75 -1.49
CA SER A 191 13.37 18.59 -1.42
C SER A 191 14.19 18.44 -2.71
N ASP A 192 15.38 17.87 -2.60
CA ASP A 192 16.25 17.58 -3.76
C ASP A 192 15.83 16.33 -4.54
N TYR A 193 14.88 15.55 -4.00
CA TYR A 193 14.30 14.36 -4.63
C TYR A 193 12.78 14.47 -4.77
N PRO A 194 12.20 13.87 -5.82
CA PRO A 194 10.77 13.77 -5.96
C PRO A 194 10.18 12.73 -5.00
N ILE A 195 8.91 12.94 -4.67
CA ILE A 195 8.10 12.02 -3.87
C ILE A 195 7.09 11.35 -4.80
N LYS A 196 7.00 10.02 -4.74
CA LYS A 196 6.01 9.21 -5.46
C LYS A 196 5.04 8.59 -4.45
N LEU A 197 3.78 9.00 -4.50
CA LEU A 197 2.72 8.49 -3.62
C LEU A 197 2.10 7.20 -4.17
N HIS A 198 1.38 6.48 -3.31
CA HIS A 198 0.58 5.32 -3.67
C HIS A 198 -0.74 5.79 -4.31
N PRO A 199 -1.33 4.95 -5.15
CA PRO A 199 -2.67 5.21 -5.69
C PRO A 199 -3.68 5.38 -4.55
N PRO A 200 -4.67 6.27 -4.68
CA PRO A 200 -5.76 6.39 -3.71
C PRO A 200 -6.43 5.03 -3.48
N THR A 201 -6.84 4.76 -2.24
CA THR A 201 -7.47 3.50 -1.85
C THR A 201 -8.93 3.73 -1.44
N ASN A 202 -9.71 2.65 -1.38
CA ASN A 202 -11.11 2.67 -0.94
C ASN A 202 -12.00 3.58 -1.80
N LEU A 203 -11.81 3.54 -3.12
CA LEU A 203 -12.64 4.29 -4.05
C LEU A 203 -14.09 3.78 -3.99
N LYS A 204 -15.03 4.69 -3.82
CA LYS A 204 -16.47 4.42 -3.77
C LYS A 204 -17.22 5.43 -4.60
N VAL A 205 -18.18 4.94 -5.37
CA VAL A 205 -19.14 5.78 -6.09
C VAL A 205 -20.45 5.74 -5.34
N MET A 206 -20.98 6.91 -5.00
CA MET A 206 -22.24 7.09 -4.29
C MET A 206 -23.18 7.99 -5.07
N GLY A 207 -24.49 7.79 -4.90
CA GLY A 207 -25.53 8.62 -5.50
C GLY A 207 -26.23 7.97 -6.69
N LYS A 208 -27.45 8.46 -6.97
CA LYS A 208 -28.33 7.95 -8.04
C LYS A 208 -28.38 8.89 -9.24
N ASN A 209 -28.70 10.17 -9.01
CA ASN A 209 -28.75 11.18 -10.08
C ASN A 209 -27.44 11.95 -10.23
N ASN A 210 -26.77 12.25 -9.11
CA ASN A 210 -25.44 12.87 -9.07
C ASN A 210 -24.47 11.85 -8.48
N LEU A 211 -23.41 11.53 -9.22
CA LEU A 211 -22.37 10.61 -8.78
C LEU A 211 -21.33 11.36 -7.97
N TYR A 212 -21.04 10.84 -6.77
CA TYR A 212 -20.00 11.31 -5.88
C TYR A 212 -18.94 10.22 -5.78
N LEU A 213 -17.72 10.53 -6.22
CA LEU A 213 -16.56 9.68 -6.02
C LEU A 213 -15.92 10.05 -4.68
N THR A 214 -15.73 9.07 -3.79
CA THR A 214 -15.03 9.23 -2.52
C THR A 214 -13.88 8.24 -2.42
N TRP A 215 -12.83 8.63 -1.71
CA TRP A 215 -11.64 7.82 -1.50
C TRP A 215 -11.00 8.18 -0.16
N ASN A 216 -10.11 7.33 0.34
CA ASN A 216 -9.31 7.66 1.50
C ASN A 216 -8.12 8.53 1.05
N ALA A 217 -8.07 9.77 1.52
CA ALA A 217 -6.90 10.62 1.35
C ALA A 217 -5.78 10.17 2.30
N SER A 218 -4.53 10.22 1.84
CA SER A 218 -3.37 10.03 2.73
C SER A 218 -3.35 11.15 3.76
N SER A 219 -3.37 10.80 5.04
CA SER A 219 -3.36 11.77 6.16
C SER A 219 -2.06 12.56 6.26
N SER A 220 -1.03 12.14 5.54
CA SER A 220 0.34 12.60 5.71
C SER A 220 0.70 13.84 4.88
N TRP A 221 -0.20 14.35 4.02
CA TRP A 221 0.04 15.55 3.19
C TRP A 221 -1.19 16.46 3.11
N ASN A 222 -0.95 17.76 3.33
CA ASN A 222 -1.87 18.81 2.91
C ASN A 222 -1.53 19.23 1.47
N GLY A 223 -2.54 19.31 0.59
CA GLY A 223 -2.36 19.81 -0.78
C GLY A 223 -2.08 18.76 -1.86
N ILE A 224 -2.48 17.49 -1.66
CA ILE A 224 -2.42 16.45 -2.71
C ILE A 224 -3.34 16.83 -3.88
N CYS A 225 -2.82 16.76 -5.11
CA CYS A 225 -3.61 16.88 -6.33
C CYS A 225 -4.16 15.51 -6.76
N TYR A 226 -5.41 15.48 -7.22
CA TYR A 226 -6.05 14.27 -7.73
C TYR A 226 -6.46 14.45 -9.19
N GLN A 227 -6.16 13.42 -9.99
CA GLN A 227 -6.65 13.28 -11.35
C GLN A 227 -7.60 12.09 -11.40
N VAL A 228 -8.75 12.28 -12.06
CA VAL A 228 -9.79 11.26 -12.19
C VAL A 228 -10.00 10.97 -13.67
N GLU A 229 -10.11 9.70 -14.01
CA GLU A 229 -10.40 9.23 -15.36
C GLU A 229 -11.78 8.57 -15.41
N THR A 230 -12.63 9.02 -16.34
CA THR A 230 -13.98 8.48 -16.58
C THR A 230 -14.12 8.15 -18.06
N ASN A 231 -14.28 6.86 -18.39
CA ASN A 231 -14.40 6.38 -19.78
C ASN A 231 -13.31 6.94 -20.73
N GLY A 232 -12.06 7.00 -20.27
CA GLY A 232 -10.94 7.54 -21.05
C GLY A 232 -10.77 9.07 -20.98
N ILE A 233 -11.69 9.79 -20.35
CA ILE A 233 -11.61 11.24 -20.19
C ILE A 233 -10.96 11.55 -18.83
N LYS A 234 -9.81 12.21 -18.86
CA LYS A 234 -9.07 12.63 -17.67
C LYS A 234 -9.47 14.04 -17.25
N LYS A 235 -9.71 14.23 -15.96
CA LYS A 235 -10.04 15.51 -15.35
C LYS A 235 -9.33 15.68 -14.01
N GLU A 236 -8.65 16.80 -13.83
CA GLU A 236 -8.07 17.18 -12.55
C GLU A 236 -9.15 17.83 -11.66
N ILE A 237 -9.23 17.40 -10.40
CA ILE A 237 -10.34 17.75 -9.51
C ILE A 237 -9.94 18.78 -8.43
N ALA A 238 -8.66 19.12 -8.30
CA ALA A 238 -8.19 20.00 -7.23
C ALA A 238 -8.04 21.47 -7.67
N SER A 239 -8.82 22.38 -7.06
CA SER A 239 -8.58 23.82 -7.11
C SER A 239 -7.76 24.26 -5.89
N GLY A 240 -6.53 24.74 -6.10
CA GLY A 240 -5.65 25.24 -5.03
C GLY A 240 -4.64 24.22 -4.48
N CYS A 241 -4.50 23.05 -5.09
CA CYS A 241 -3.32 22.22 -4.83
C CYS A 241 -2.10 22.88 -5.50
N LYS A 242 -1.00 23.00 -4.77
CA LYS A 242 0.29 23.26 -5.42
C LYS A 242 0.72 21.92 -6.00
N GLU A 243 1.02 21.88 -7.29
CA GLU A 243 1.77 20.78 -7.88
C GLU A 243 3.15 20.77 -7.20
N ILE A 244 3.27 20.10 -6.06
CA ILE A 244 4.54 19.97 -5.35
C ILE A 244 5.31 18.86 -6.06
N ARG A 245 5.92 19.23 -7.19
CA ARG A 245 7.06 18.57 -7.86
C ARG A 245 7.12 17.05 -7.63
N GLY A 246 6.12 16.34 -8.13
CA GLY A 246 5.92 14.92 -7.84
C GLY A 246 5.65 14.12 -9.09
N LEU A 247 6.14 12.88 -9.10
CA LEU A 247 5.64 11.87 -10.03
C LEU A 247 4.18 11.58 -9.64
N TRP A 248 3.31 11.44 -10.63
CA TRP A 248 2.00 10.86 -10.40
C TRP A 248 2.15 9.47 -9.78
N SER A 249 1.23 9.14 -8.87
CA SER A 249 1.07 7.75 -8.45
C SER A 249 0.70 6.89 -9.64
N GLU A 250 0.77 5.57 -9.46
CA GLU A 250 0.04 4.69 -10.39
C GLU A 250 -1.47 4.96 -10.28
N TRP A 251 -2.23 4.53 -11.29
CA TRP A 251 -3.68 4.59 -11.25
C TRP A 251 -4.22 3.63 -10.19
N SER A 252 -5.28 4.06 -9.49
CA SER A 252 -6.04 3.17 -8.61
C SER A 252 -6.80 2.15 -9.44
N GLU A 253 -7.25 1.08 -8.80
CA GLU A 253 -8.15 0.14 -9.44
C GLU A 253 -9.48 0.83 -9.84
N PRO A 254 -10.05 0.49 -11.02
CA PRO A 254 -11.27 1.11 -11.50
C PRO A 254 -12.48 0.65 -10.69
N VAL A 255 -13.37 1.58 -10.36
CA VAL A 255 -14.65 1.27 -9.73
C VAL A 255 -15.74 1.17 -10.78
N HIS A 256 -16.41 0.03 -10.79
CA HIS A 256 -17.57 -0.20 -11.65
C HIS A 256 -18.83 0.15 -10.86
N TRP A 257 -19.70 0.94 -11.48
CA TRP A 257 -20.98 1.35 -10.92
C TRP A 257 -22.06 0.84 -11.86
N ASP A 258 -22.59 -0.36 -11.59
CA ASP A 258 -23.74 -0.89 -12.30
C ASP A 258 -24.91 -1.04 -11.32
N GLU A 259 -25.96 -0.24 -11.50
CA GLU A 259 -27.20 -0.39 -10.72
C GLU A 259 -27.94 -1.69 -11.05
N ARG A 260 -27.62 -2.34 -12.18
CA ARG A 260 -28.29 -3.54 -12.70
C ARG A 260 -28.15 -4.74 -11.76
N GLU A 261 -27.04 -4.89 -11.04
CA GLU A 261 -26.84 -6.02 -10.12
C GLU A 261 -27.89 -6.09 -8.99
N LYS A 262 -28.38 -4.93 -8.51
CA LYS A 262 -29.41 -4.90 -7.45
C LYS A 262 -30.79 -5.30 -7.97
N PHE A 263 -31.12 -4.92 -9.19
CA PHE A 263 -32.41 -5.23 -9.80
C PHE A 263 -32.49 -6.71 -10.22
N GLU A 264 -31.40 -7.26 -10.75
CA GLU A 264 -31.30 -8.68 -11.11
C GLU A 264 -31.45 -9.59 -9.88
N ALA A 265 -30.77 -9.28 -8.76
CA ALA A 265 -30.89 -10.07 -7.54
C ALA A 265 -32.31 -10.06 -6.96
N LEU A 266 -32.98 -8.89 -6.95
CA LEU A 266 -34.38 -8.77 -6.53
C LEU A 266 -35.34 -9.53 -7.45
N HIS A 267 -35.11 -9.49 -8.76
CA HIS A 267 -35.92 -10.24 -9.72
C HIS A 267 -35.76 -11.75 -9.54
N ILE A 268 -34.53 -12.25 -9.39
CA ILE A 268 -34.27 -13.68 -9.16
C ILE A 268 -34.95 -14.16 -7.86
N ILE A 269 -34.82 -13.40 -6.76
CA ILE A 269 -35.48 -13.73 -5.49
C ILE A 269 -37.00 -13.77 -5.68
N LEU A 270 -37.58 -12.78 -6.37
CA LEU A 270 -39.02 -12.73 -6.64
C LEU A 270 -39.47 -13.94 -7.48
N PHE A 271 -38.72 -14.29 -8.54
CA PHE A 271 -39.00 -15.43 -9.41
C PHE A 271 -38.96 -16.79 -8.70
N VAL A 272 -38.16 -16.94 -7.64
CA VAL A 272 -38.09 -18.18 -6.84
C VAL A 272 -39.16 -18.21 -5.75
N MET A 273 -39.45 -17.07 -5.11
CA MET A 273 -40.40 -17.00 -3.99
C MET A 273 -41.86 -17.14 -4.44
N ILE A 274 -42.23 -16.59 -5.60
CA ILE A 274 -43.60 -16.70 -6.14
C ILE A 274 -44.04 -18.17 -6.33
N PRO A 275 -43.32 -19.03 -7.06
CA PRO A 275 -43.73 -20.42 -7.26
C PRO A 275 -43.67 -21.24 -5.97
N LEU A 276 -42.74 -20.96 -5.06
CA LEU A 276 -42.68 -21.60 -3.75
C LEU A 276 -43.93 -21.31 -2.91
N CYS A 277 -44.33 -20.04 -2.83
CA CYS A 277 -45.55 -19.62 -2.15
C CYS A 277 -46.79 -20.24 -2.79
N ALA A 278 -46.86 -20.28 -4.12
CA ALA A 278 -47.97 -20.91 -4.83
C ALA A 278 -48.05 -22.41 -4.49
N ALA A 279 -46.92 -23.13 -4.50
CA ALA A 279 -46.87 -24.55 -4.15
C ALA A 279 -47.36 -24.80 -2.71
N VAL A 280 -46.90 -24.01 -1.74
CA VAL A 280 -47.34 -24.12 -0.34
C VAL A 280 -48.85 -23.88 -0.22
N LEU A 281 -49.39 -22.84 -0.87
CA LEU A 281 -50.83 -22.56 -0.88
C LEU A 281 -51.63 -23.70 -1.51
N THR A 282 -51.13 -24.30 -2.61
CA THR A 282 -51.80 -25.46 -3.22
C THR A 282 -51.80 -26.68 -2.29
N ILE A 283 -50.71 -26.95 -1.58
CA ILE A 283 -50.63 -28.06 -0.61
C ILE A 283 -51.63 -27.84 0.53
N ILE A 284 -51.68 -26.63 1.09
CA ILE A 284 -52.63 -26.28 2.14
C ILE A 284 -54.08 -26.48 1.67
N LEU A 285 -54.39 -26.04 0.44
CA LEU A 285 -55.72 -26.22 -0.16
C LEU A 285 -56.06 -27.71 -0.33
N LEU A 286 -55.12 -28.53 -0.80
CA LEU A 286 -55.32 -29.98 -0.94
C LEU A 286 -55.55 -30.67 0.40
N VAL A 287 -54.80 -30.29 1.44
CA VAL A 287 -55.02 -30.79 2.82
C VAL A 287 -56.40 -30.39 3.32
N TYR A 288 -56.82 -29.14 3.06
CA TYR A 288 -58.13 -28.63 3.44
C TYR A 288 -59.26 -29.40 2.75
N LEU A 289 -59.17 -29.61 1.42
CA LEU A 289 -60.13 -30.38 0.64
C LEU A 289 -60.19 -31.84 1.10
N LYS A 290 -59.05 -32.48 1.37
CA LYS A 290 -58.98 -33.85 1.90
C LYS A 290 -59.63 -33.95 3.29
N ARG A 291 -59.41 -32.95 4.16
CA ARG A 291 -60.03 -32.88 5.49
C ARG A 291 -61.54 -32.69 5.40
N ILE A 292 -62.03 -31.89 4.46
CA ILE A 292 -63.47 -31.72 4.19
C ILE A 292 -64.07 -33.02 3.64
N GLN A 293 -63.38 -33.71 2.72
CA GLN A 293 -63.86 -34.97 2.15
C GLN A 293 -64.07 -36.04 3.23
N LEU A 294 -63.18 -36.10 4.22
CA LEU A 294 -63.31 -36.97 5.40
C LEU A 294 -64.45 -36.56 6.36
N LEU A 295 -64.83 -35.28 6.36
CA LEU A 295 -65.95 -34.77 7.18
C LEU A 295 -67.32 -35.05 6.56
N ILE A 296 -67.43 -35.07 5.23
CA ILE A 296 -68.71 -35.24 4.51
C ILE A 296 -69.06 -36.71 4.26
N PHE A 297 -68.06 -37.59 4.12
CA PHE A 297 -68.27 -39.04 3.96
C PHE A 297 -67.72 -39.80 5.18
N PRO A 298 -68.51 -40.04 6.24
CA PRO A 298 -68.10 -40.98 7.29
C PRO A 298 -67.93 -42.40 6.69
N ILE A 299 -67.07 -43.21 7.30
CA ILE A 299 -66.85 -44.63 6.94
C ILE A 299 -68.20 -45.31 6.67
N ILE A 300 -68.40 -45.82 5.45
CA ILE A 300 -69.59 -46.59 5.08
C ILE A 300 -69.61 -47.82 6.01
N PRO A 301 -70.57 -47.93 6.94
CA PRO A 301 -70.66 -49.11 7.79
C PRO A 301 -70.98 -50.33 6.91
N ASP A 302 -70.29 -51.42 7.21
CA ASP A 302 -70.42 -52.71 6.53
C ASP A 302 -71.90 -53.08 6.27
N PRO A 303 -72.33 -53.18 4.99
CA PRO A 303 -73.74 -53.33 4.62
C PRO A 303 -74.36 -54.61 5.21
N GLU A 304 -73.56 -55.65 5.46
CA GLU A 304 -74.03 -56.90 6.05
C GLU A 304 -74.59 -56.69 7.47
N LYS A 305 -73.95 -55.81 8.28
CA LYS A 305 -74.36 -55.55 9.66
C LYS A 305 -75.59 -54.66 9.75
N VAL A 306 -75.76 -53.76 8.79
CA VAL A 306 -76.94 -52.87 8.71
C VAL A 306 -78.17 -53.64 8.25
N LEU A 307 -78.02 -54.50 7.24
CA LEU A 307 -79.12 -55.33 6.73
C LEU A 307 -79.60 -56.32 7.79
N LYS A 308 -78.68 -56.96 8.52
CA LYS A 308 -79.00 -57.94 9.55
C LYS A 308 -79.84 -57.35 10.69
N ARG A 309 -79.49 -56.14 11.16
CA ARG A 309 -80.30 -55.40 12.15
C ARG A 309 -81.70 -55.04 11.64
N MET A 310 -81.85 -54.66 10.38
CA MET A 310 -83.17 -54.29 9.82
C MET A 310 -84.13 -55.48 9.69
N PHE A 311 -83.61 -56.71 9.55
CA PHE A 311 -84.42 -57.93 9.45
C PHE A 311 -84.54 -58.71 10.77
N GLU A 312 -83.93 -58.24 11.86
CA GLU A 312 -84.11 -58.78 13.21
C GLU A 312 -85.30 -58.13 13.93
N ASP A 313 -85.56 -56.82 13.70
CA ASP A 313 -86.68 -56.07 14.30
C ASP A 313 -88.09 -56.47 13.81
N GLN A 314 -88.20 -57.26 12.73
CA GLN A 314 -89.49 -57.64 12.13
C GLN A 314 -90.01 -59.03 12.55
N ARG A 315 -89.33 -59.73 13.47
CA ARG A 315 -89.57 -61.17 13.74
C ARG A 315 -90.10 -61.54 15.12
N GLU A 316 -90.39 -60.59 16.01
CA GLU A 316 -90.76 -60.87 17.42
C GLU A 316 -92.26 -60.91 17.76
N GLU A 317 -93.19 -60.72 16.81
CA GLU A 317 -94.61 -61.01 17.07
C GLU A 317 -95.04 -62.33 16.40
N TYR A 318 -95.77 -63.15 17.16
CA TYR A 318 -96.39 -64.46 16.83
C TYR A 318 -95.59 -65.73 17.20
N LEU A 319 -95.70 -66.11 18.49
CA LEU A 319 -95.70 -67.51 18.97
C LEU A 319 -97.02 -68.22 18.52
N PRO A 320 -97.13 -69.57 18.40
CA PRO A 320 -96.84 -70.50 19.51
C PRO A 320 -96.44 -71.99 19.21
N PHE A 321 -95.94 -72.61 20.28
CA PHE A 321 -96.09 -74.00 20.79
C PHE A 321 -95.50 -75.28 20.11
N GLU A 322 -94.76 -76.00 20.98
CA GLU A 322 -94.71 -77.46 21.25
C GLU A 322 -93.66 -78.42 20.63
N TYR A 323 -93.16 -79.26 21.55
CA TYR A 323 -92.05 -80.23 21.59
C TYR A 323 -92.34 -81.58 20.86
N PRO A 324 -91.53 -82.66 20.98
CA PRO A 324 -90.08 -82.86 20.79
C PRO A 324 -89.75 -84.13 19.96
N SER A 325 -88.45 -84.41 19.78
CA SER A 325 -87.82 -85.74 19.55
C SER A 325 -88.14 -86.43 18.21
N GLU A 326 -87.32 -87.24 17.55
CA GLU A 326 -85.92 -87.66 17.57
C GLU A 326 -85.85 -88.68 16.39
N PHE A 327 -84.66 -89.21 16.09
CA PHE A 327 -84.43 -90.45 15.32
C PHE A 327 -84.36 -90.43 13.76
N ILE A 328 -83.10 -90.54 13.31
CA ILE A 328 -82.54 -91.56 12.37
C ILE A 328 -82.66 -91.34 10.84
N LYS A 329 -81.50 -90.99 10.24
CA LYS A 329 -80.65 -91.69 9.22
C LYS A 329 -81.30 -92.83 8.38
N PRO A 330 -80.72 -93.30 7.24
CA PRO A 330 -79.34 -93.11 6.76
C PRO A 330 -79.16 -92.90 5.24
N ASP A 331 -77.95 -92.43 4.92
CA ASP A 331 -76.98 -92.85 3.87
C ASP A 331 -77.42 -93.10 2.42
N ILE A 332 -76.57 -92.61 1.49
CA ILE A 332 -75.72 -93.47 0.63
C ILE A 332 -74.68 -92.59 -0.12
N ILE A 333 -73.42 -92.74 0.32
CA ILE A 333 -72.17 -93.03 -0.41
C ILE A 333 -71.97 -92.40 -1.79
N LYS A 334 -70.81 -91.73 -1.95
CA LYS A 334 -69.94 -91.88 -3.13
C LYS A 334 -68.47 -91.66 -2.78
N THR A 335 -67.68 -92.69 -3.00
CA THR A 335 -66.23 -92.65 -3.16
C THR A 335 -65.89 -92.12 -4.55
N ASP A 336 -64.82 -91.34 -4.69
CA ASP A 336 -63.55 -91.87 -5.19
C ASP A 336 -62.47 -90.79 -5.31
N TYR A 337 -61.28 -91.19 -4.88
CA TYR A 337 -60.01 -90.50 -4.97
C TYR A 337 -59.44 -90.57 -6.40
N LYS A 338 -58.75 -89.52 -6.87
CA LYS A 338 -57.28 -89.55 -7.11
C LYS A 338 -56.70 -88.24 -7.68
N MET A 339 -55.64 -87.79 -6.99
CA MET A 339 -54.36 -87.19 -7.43
C MET A 339 -54.33 -86.26 -8.65
N SER A 340 -54.04 -84.98 -8.41
CA SER A 340 -52.67 -84.44 -8.28
C SER A 340 -52.68 -83.14 -7.49
#